data_AF-A0A3D0YLP9-F1
#
_entry.id   AF-A0A3D0YLP9-F1
#
_cell.length_a   1.000
_cell.length_b   1.000
_cell.length_c   1.000
_cell.angle_alpha   90.00
_cell.angle_beta   90.00
_cell.angle_gamma   90.00
#
_symmetry.space_group_name_H-M   'P 1'
#
loop_
_entity.id
_entity.type
_entity.pdbx_description
1 polymer ?
#
loop_
_entity_poly.entity_id
_entity_poly.type
_entity_poly.pdbx_seq_one_letter_code
_entity_poly.pdbx_strand_id
1 'polypeptide(L)'
;MQCRYKAGVRGFALIATISVMVLLVLVALAMLTLGTAELRSMRSDSAQAEARANARMALMLAIGELQKEMGPDQRISARAGVFDADSESTAIDGVSHPHWMGVWSAWDDWLNSPAIASTYGKGRQSRFRSWLVSHPDAVASQNVDMATNASSVDLVKLLSVPGDAAGQGVVEVPAVATESGRYAWWVTGENQKAWIAAAEDGDDDFARLHQRSHWSGVHLNWLDGMAAAPTTGEAYRKSVTLNSYGLGEQDQALNEEVRKRYHDLSTQSLGVLSNVRHGGLKKDLNLLLENPVLPNEFGTFRSSNGGGSIIPIRANSGYLPSPHYSQNNNFTSWYKLHQYYQLYRGGGNETAADCFPMPFNSAGLWGSKQEPNINFNWHRQNLDYYGIGRTPIVTRLMMVFSTRRVKSADGVNYDYKIGINPVVALWNPYNVNLYSPRLWIHIHETT
;
A
#
# COMPACT_ATOMS: atom_id res chain seq x y z
N MET A 1 88.62 -71.61 28.89
CA MET A 1 88.56 -70.13 28.99
C MET A 1 88.77 -69.57 27.59
N GLN A 2 87.71 -69.07 26.94
CA GLN A 2 87.76 -68.11 25.83
C GLN A 2 86.32 -67.76 25.43
N CYS A 3 85.79 -66.68 26.02
CA CYS A 3 84.57 -66.03 25.55
C CYS A 3 84.92 -65.18 24.33
N ARG A 4 84.31 -65.46 23.17
CA ARG A 4 84.38 -64.59 21.98
C ARG A 4 83.29 -63.52 22.08
N TYR A 5 83.70 -62.27 22.27
CA TYR A 5 82.82 -61.10 22.16
C TYR A 5 82.62 -60.77 20.68
N LYS A 6 81.37 -60.78 20.19
CA LYS A 6 81.02 -60.29 18.84
C LYS A 6 80.91 -58.76 18.89
N ALA A 7 81.72 -58.07 18.09
CA ALA A 7 81.63 -56.62 17.91
C ALA A 7 80.35 -56.25 17.15
N GLY A 8 79.43 -55.56 17.82
CA GLY A 8 78.16 -55.09 17.26
C GLY A 8 78.33 -53.90 16.31
N VAL A 9 77.50 -53.88 15.27
CA VAL A 9 77.43 -52.85 14.23
C VAL A 9 77.06 -51.48 14.84
N ARG A 10 77.98 -50.52 14.80
CA ARG A 10 77.84 -49.18 15.43
C ARG A 10 76.92 -48.19 14.70
N GLY A 11 76.22 -48.59 13.64
CA GLY A 11 75.32 -47.73 12.85
C GLY A 11 73.82 -47.88 13.14
N PHE A 12 73.37 -49.05 13.63
CA PHE A 12 71.94 -49.35 13.79
C PHE A 12 71.29 -48.56 14.94
N ALA A 13 72.02 -48.36 16.04
CA ALA A 13 71.54 -47.56 17.18
C ALA A 13 71.37 -46.06 16.83
N LEU A 14 72.21 -45.52 15.94
CA LEU A 14 72.11 -44.14 15.49
C LEU A 14 70.89 -43.95 14.56
N ILE A 15 70.66 -44.87 13.63
CA ILE A 15 69.50 -44.82 12.74
C ILE A 15 68.21 -45.00 13.54
N ALA A 16 68.18 -45.91 14.52
CA ALA A 16 67.04 -46.12 15.41
C ALA A 16 66.74 -44.91 16.31
N THR A 17 67.76 -44.21 16.81
CA THR A 17 67.56 -43.00 17.62
C THR A 17 67.14 -41.81 16.77
N ILE A 18 67.68 -41.64 15.56
CA ILE A 18 67.23 -40.61 14.62
C ILE A 18 65.80 -40.86 14.17
N SER A 19 65.41 -42.10 13.84
CA SER A 19 64.03 -42.40 13.44
C SER A 19 63.03 -42.21 14.59
N VAL A 20 63.40 -42.57 15.83
CA VAL A 20 62.58 -42.28 17.02
C VAL A 20 62.50 -40.78 17.29
N MET A 21 63.60 -40.04 17.16
CA MET A 21 63.62 -38.60 17.40
C MET A 21 62.82 -37.84 16.32
N VAL A 22 62.91 -38.25 15.06
CA VAL A 22 62.08 -37.72 13.96
C VAL A 22 60.61 -38.04 14.18
N LEU A 23 60.27 -39.26 14.63
CA LEU A 23 58.89 -39.63 14.97
C LEU A 23 58.33 -38.73 16.09
N LEU A 24 59.10 -38.51 17.16
CA LEU A 24 58.71 -37.64 18.27
C LEU A 24 58.50 -36.19 17.82
N VAL A 25 59.38 -35.68 16.95
CA VAL A 25 59.25 -34.33 16.38
C VAL A 25 58.00 -34.22 15.51
N LEU A 26 57.68 -35.23 14.69
CA LEU A 26 56.47 -35.26 13.88
C LEU A 26 55.20 -35.27 14.75
N VAL A 27 55.18 -36.05 15.83
CA VAL A 27 54.05 -36.09 16.77
C VAL A 27 53.89 -34.74 17.48
N ALA A 28 54.99 -34.14 17.95
CA ALA A 28 54.96 -32.82 18.58
C ALA A 28 54.45 -31.74 17.61
N LEU A 29 54.87 -31.78 16.34
CA LEU A 29 54.42 -30.86 15.32
C LEU A 29 52.92 -31.05 15.01
N ALA A 30 52.45 -32.30 14.91
CA ALA A 30 51.03 -32.60 14.71
C ALA A 30 50.18 -32.08 15.88
N MET A 31 50.61 -32.30 17.13
CA MET A 31 49.93 -31.77 18.32
C MET A 31 49.91 -30.25 18.36
N LEU A 32 51.02 -29.59 17.97
CA LEU A 32 51.08 -28.14 17.87
C LEU A 32 50.09 -27.61 16.82
N THR A 33 50.02 -28.25 15.64
CA THR A 33 49.07 -27.84 14.60
C THR A 33 47.62 -27.99 15.06
N LEU A 34 47.28 -29.09 15.73
CA LEU A 34 45.95 -29.32 16.28
C LEU A 34 45.59 -28.26 17.33
N GLY A 35 46.49 -28.00 18.27
CA GLY A 35 46.30 -26.96 19.29
C GLY A 35 46.11 -25.56 18.70
N THR A 36 46.84 -25.20 17.64
CA THR A 36 46.62 -23.92 16.96
C THR A 36 45.30 -23.86 16.20
N ALA A 37 44.81 -24.98 15.65
CA ALA A 37 43.52 -25.05 14.98
C ALA A 37 42.36 -24.93 15.99
N GLU A 38 42.45 -25.63 17.12
CA GLU A 38 41.49 -25.52 18.22
C GLU A 38 41.42 -24.10 18.78
N LEU A 39 42.57 -23.45 19.02
CA LEU A 39 42.59 -22.06 19.49
C LEU A 39 41.94 -21.08 18.51
N ARG A 40 42.07 -21.30 17.18
CA ARG A 40 41.37 -20.49 16.18
C ARG A 40 39.86 -20.75 16.19
N SER A 41 39.46 -22.02 16.31
CA SER A 41 38.03 -22.38 16.44
C SER A 41 37.43 -21.73 17.67
N MET A 42 38.07 -21.87 18.84
CA MET A 42 37.60 -21.26 20.10
C MET A 42 37.46 -19.74 20.00
N ARG A 43 38.41 -19.05 19.35
CA ARG A 43 38.30 -17.59 19.12
C ARG A 43 37.14 -17.24 18.21
N SER A 44 36.93 -18.02 17.14
CA SER A 44 35.78 -17.84 16.24
C SER A 44 34.45 -18.08 16.97
N ASP A 45 34.37 -19.13 17.78
CA ASP A 45 33.17 -19.47 18.55
C ASP A 45 32.86 -18.40 19.60
N SER A 46 33.89 -17.91 20.30
CA SER A 46 33.78 -16.80 21.25
C SER A 46 33.30 -15.52 20.55
N ALA A 47 33.91 -15.15 19.43
CA ALA A 47 33.51 -13.97 18.67
C ALA A 47 32.08 -14.10 18.11
N GLN A 48 31.68 -15.30 17.68
CA GLN A 48 30.32 -15.57 17.22
C GLN A 48 29.30 -15.50 18.38
N ALA A 49 29.65 -16.01 19.56
CA ALA A 49 28.81 -15.91 20.75
C ALA A 49 28.60 -14.45 21.17
N GLU A 50 29.66 -13.64 21.17
CA GLU A 50 29.64 -12.21 21.45
C GLU A 50 28.82 -11.43 20.41
N ALA A 51 29.02 -11.70 19.12
CA ALA A 51 28.23 -11.10 18.05
C ALA A 51 26.73 -11.44 18.17
N ARG A 52 26.40 -12.69 18.54
CA ARG A 52 25.01 -13.10 18.79
C ARG A 52 24.41 -12.41 20.02
N ALA A 53 25.20 -12.21 21.08
CA ALA A 53 24.74 -11.49 22.26
C ALA A 53 24.46 -10.01 21.93
N ASN A 54 25.37 -9.35 21.21
CA ASN A 54 25.20 -7.99 20.73
C ASN A 54 23.99 -7.86 19.79
N ALA A 55 23.77 -8.82 18.89
CA ALA A 55 22.60 -8.83 18.00
C ALA A 55 21.28 -8.98 18.77
N ARG A 56 21.25 -9.83 19.82
CA ARG A 56 20.07 -9.96 20.69
C ARG A 56 19.79 -8.68 21.47
N MET A 57 20.84 -8.04 21.99
CA MET A 57 20.73 -6.73 22.64
C MET A 57 20.18 -5.68 21.68
N ALA A 58 20.72 -5.60 20.46
CA ALA A 58 20.26 -4.68 19.43
C ALA A 58 18.79 -4.92 19.05
N LEU A 59 18.36 -6.18 18.96
CA LEU A 59 16.95 -6.52 18.74
C LEU A 59 16.06 -6.04 19.88
N MET A 60 16.47 -6.24 21.14
CA MET A 60 15.72 -5.74 22.30
C MET A 60 15.62 -4.21 22.29
N LEU A 61 16.70 -3.50 21.95
CA LEU A 61 16.71 -2.06 21.80
C LEU A 61 15.80 -1.58 20.66
N ALA A 62 15.88 -2.24 19.50
CA ALA A 62 15.04 -1.92 18.34
C ALA A 62 13.55 -2.08 18.65
N ILE A 63 13.17 -3.16 19.36
CA ILE A 63 11.78 -3.37 19.81
C ILE A 63 11.38 -2.29 20.81
N GLY A 64 12.25 -1.93 21.75
CA GLY A 64 11.99 -0.87 22.72
C GLY A 64 11.76 0.50 22.08
N GLU A 65 12.63 0.91 21.15
CA GLU A 65 12.47 2.15 20.40
C GLU A 65 11.24 2.12 19.49
N LEU A 66 10.97 0.99 18.83
CA LEU A 66 9.73 0.81 18.06
C LEU A 66 8.49 0.99 18.94
N GLN A 67 8.44 0.36 20.12
CA GLN A 67 7.30 0.48 21.03
C GLN A 67 7.14 1.90 21.59
N LYS A 68 8.24 2.57 21.92
CA LYS A 68 8.23 3.95 22.40
C LYS A 68 7.75 4.93 21.33
N GLU A 69 8.20 4.74 20.08
CA GLU A 69 7.93 5.68 19.00
C GLU A 69 6.62 5.40 18.27
N MET A 70 6.30 4.12 18.02
CA MET A 70 5.09 3.66 17.30
C MET A 70 3.98 3.12 18.21
N GLY A 71 4.17 3.10 19.53
CA GLY A 71 3.19 2.54 20.47
C GLY A 71 1.81 3.20 20.44
N PRO A 72 1.71 4.54 20.45
CA PRO A 72 0.41 5.19 20.35
C PRO A 72 -0.24 4.98 18.98
N ASP A 73 -1.57 4.81 18.94
CA ASP A 73 -2.34 4.60 17.69
C ASP A 73 -2.26 5.78 16.70
N GLN A 74 -1.81 6.94 17.17
CA GLN A 74 -1.68 8.18 16.40
C GLN A 74 -0.28 8.34 15.79
N ARG A 75 0.32 7.23 15.34
CA ARG A 75 1.66 7.20 14.75
C ARG A 75 1.58 6.75 13.31
N ILE A 76 2.40 7.39 12.49
CA ILE A 76 2.48 7.15 11.06
C ILE A 76 3.93 6.79 10.75
N SER A 77 4.14 5.61 10.17
CA SER A 77 5.44 5.20 9.67
C SER A 77 5.55 5.46 8.18
N ALA A 78 6.71 5.95 7.74
CA ALA A 78 7.03 6.02 6.32
C ALA A 78 8.54 5.90 6.04
N ARG A 79 8.90 5.30 4.90
CA ARG A 79 10.28 5.30 4.41
C ARG A 79 10.77 6.68 4.01
N ALA A 80 12.07 6.89 4.14
CA ALA A 80 12.77 8.10 3.73
C ALA A 80 12.70 8.38 2.22
N GLY A 81 12.39 7.38 1.39
CA GLY A 81 12.12 7.59 -0.04
C GLY A 81 11.03 8.63 -0.32
N VAL A 82 10.17 8.98 0.64
CA VAL A 82 9.20 10.09 0.51
C VAL A 82 9.87 11.46 0.31
N PHE A 83 11.16 11.58 0.60
CA PHE A 83 11.94 12.82 0.44
C PHE A 83 12.53 13.01 -0.95
N ASP A 84 12.25 12.09 -1.88
CA ASP A 84 12.70 12.14 -3.27
C ASP A 84 12.54 13.54 -3.89
N ALA A 85 13.59 14.01 -4.56
CA ALA A 85 13.59 15.28 -5.27
C ALA A 85 12.73 15.23 -6.54
N ASP A 86 12.70 14.08 -7.23
CA ASP A 86 11.99 13.90 -8.50
C ASP A 86 11.01 12.73 -8.45
N SER A 87 9.74 13.06 -8.20
CA SER A 87 8.65 12.09 -8.13
C SER A 87 8.26 11.45 -9.48
N GLU A 88 8.74 11.98 -10.61
CA GLU A 88 8.44 11.43 -11.94
C GLU A 88 9.46 10.37 -12.36
N SER A 89 10.60 10.31 -11.68
CA SER A 89 11.64 9.32 -11.94
C SER A 89 11.41 8.03 -11.13
N THR A 90 11.85 6.90 -11.67
CA THR A 90 11.76 5.60 -10.97
C THR A 90 12.87 5.39 -9.95
N ALA A 91 13.96 6.14 -10.04
CA ALA A 91 15.12 6.04 -9.15
C ALA A 91 15.07 7.20 -8.15
N ILE A 92 15.29 6.91 -6.87
CA ILE A 92 15.15 7.94 -5.83
C ILE A 92 16.32 8.93 -5.95
N ASP A 93 16.02 10.22 -6.10
CA ASP A 93 17.04 11.27 -6.19
C ASP A 93 17.12 12.10 -4.90
N GLY A 94 18.34 12.47 -4.51
CA GLY A 94 18.60 13.34 -3.35
C GLY A 94 18.41 12.69 -1.96
N VAL A 95 18.26 11.36 -1.87
CA VAL A 95 18.14 10.63 -0.60
C VAL A 95 19.23 9.56 -0.47
N SER A 96 20.15 9.71 0.48
CA SER A 96 21.23 8.73 0.69
C SER A 96 20.73 7.39 1.24
N HIS A 97 19.72 7.41 2.11
CA HIS A 97 19.21 6.21 2.78
C HIS A 97 17.69 6.05 2.61
N PRO A 98 17.19 5.71 1.41
CA PRO A 98 15.76 5.72 1.10
C PRO A 98 14.91 4.73 1.92
N HIS A 99 15.51 3.66 2.40
CA HIS A 99 14.80 2.58 3.11
C HIS A 99 14.72 2.75 4.62
N TRP A 100 15.31 3.81 5.19
CA TRP A 100 15.14 4.11 6.62
C TRP A 100 13.69 4.46 6.93
N MET A 101 13.18 3.94 8.05
CA MET A 101 11.79 4.13 8.44
C MET A 101 11.68 5.24 9.46
N GLY A 102 10.94 6.29 9.12
CA GLY A 102 10.66 7.42 9.98
C GLY A 102 9.31 7.27 10.68
N VAL A 103 9.18 7.97 11.80
CA VAL A 103 7.95 8.04 12.59
C VAL A 103 7.47 9.48 12.66
N TRP A 104 6.20 9.68 12.35
CA TRP A 104 5.50 10.96 12.47
C TRP A 104 4.31 10.85 13.41
N SER A 105 4.03 11.94 14.11
CA SER A 105 2.77 12.13 14.83
C SER A 105 1.66 12.47 13.86
N ALA A 106 0.48 11.89 14.09
CA ALA A 106 -0.70 12.21 13.30
C ALA A 106 -1.10 13.69 13.43
N TRP A 107 -1.81 14.16 12.41
CA TRP A 107 -2.52 15.43 12.47
C TRP A 107 -3.86 15.23 13.19
N ASP A 108 -4.04 15.97 14.27
CA ASP A 108 -5.17 15.89 15.18
C ASP A 108 -6.25 16.95 14.88
N ASP A 109 -5.87 18.06 14.24
CA ASP A 109 -6.79 19.14 13.89
C ASP A 109 -7.60 18.85 12.61
N TRP A 110 -8.60 19.69 12.34
CA TRP A 110 -9.45 19.56 11.17
C TRP A 110 -8.79 20.11 9.90
N LEU A 111 -9.17 19.55 8.75
CA LEU A 111 -8.63 19.94 7.44
C LEU A 111 -8.92 21.39 7.05
N ASN A 112 -9.93 22.02 7.66
CA ASN A 112 -10.32 23.41 7.45
C ASN A 112 -9.65 24.39 8.42
N SER A 113 -8.83 23.90 9.35
CA SER A 113 -8.03 24.77 10.22
C SER A 113 -6.96 25.46 9.37
N PRO A 114 -6.76 26.79 9.50
CA PRO A 114 -5.69 27.50 8.80
C PRO A 114 -4.30 26.93 9.16
N ALA A 115 -4.18 26.23 10.29
CA ALA A 115 -2.95 25.54 10.70
C ALA A 115 -2.55 24.42 9.74
N ILE A 116 -3.45 23.91 8.88
CA ILE A 116 -3.11 22.86 7.90
C ILE A 116 -2.05 23.32 6.90
N ALA A 117 -1.99 24.61 6.56
CA ALA A 117 -0.99 25.15 5.64
C ALA A 117 0.44 24.83 6.11
N SER A 118 0.67 24.81 7.43
CA SER A 118 1.97 24.46 8.02
C SER A 118 2.35 22.97 7.86
N THR A 119 1.39 22.09 7.55
CA THR A 119 1.60 20.64 7.39
C THR A 119 1.93 20.22 5.96
N TYR A 120 1.78 21.11 4.98
CA TYR A 120 2.11 20.83 3.59
C TYR A 120 3.60 21.06 3.25
N GLY A 121 4.41 21.50 4.22
CA GLY A 121 5.86 21.54 4.07
C GLY A 121 6.43 20.13 3.78
N LYS A 122 7.33 20.03 2.79
CA LYS A 122 8.00 18.77 2.43
C LYS A 122 8.61 18.14 3.68
N GLY A 123 8.29 16.88 3.94
CA GLY A 123 8.80 16.14 5.10
C GLY A 123 8.07 16.29 6.43
N ARG A 124 7.13 17.24 6.55
CA ARG A 124 6.34 17.47 7.78
C ARG A 124 7.18 17.53 9.05
N GLN A 125 8.28 18.29 9.02
CA GLN A 125 9.29 18.33 10.09
C GLN A 125 8.70 18.58 11.48
N SER A 126 7.66 19.42 11.58
CA SER A 126 6.98 19.73 12.85
C SER A 126 6.30 18.53 13.53
N ARG A 127 6.03 17.46 12.78
CA ARG A 127 5.39 16.24 13.27
C ARG A 127 6.31 15.03 13.25
N PHE A 128 7.52 15.18 12.72
CA PHE A 128 8.53 14.13 12.76
C PHE A 128 8.97 13.86 14.19
N ARG A 129 9.23 12.59 14.49
CA ARG A 129 9.70 12.15 15.81
C ARG A 129 11.11 11.60 15.74
N SER A 130 11.30 10.55 14.95
CA SER A 130 12.60 9.88 14.85
C SER A 130 12.67 8.92 13.67
N TRP A 131 13.91 8.62 13.27
CA TRP A 131 14.25 7.49 12.43
C TRP A 131 14.45 6.23 13.28
N LEU A 132 13.87 5.11 12.86
CA LEU A 132 14.02 3.80 13.52
C LEU A 132 15.25 3.06 13.00
N VAL A 133 16.40 3.64 13.29
CA VAL A 133 17.74 3.12 13.00
C VAL A 133 18.65 3.29 14.21
N SER A 134 19.64 2.40 14.36
CA SER A 134 20.67 2.58 15.36
C SER A 134 21.53 3.79 15.04
N HIS A 135 21.79 4.62 16.04
CA HIS A 135 22.72 5.74 15.95
C HIS A 135 23.45 5.89 17.29
N PRO A 136 24.78 6.15 17.31
CA PRO A 136 25.49 6.52 18.54
C PRO A 136 24.93 7.75 19.26
N ASP A 137 24.29 8.68 18.53
CA ASP A 137 23.61 9.84 19.12
C ASP A 137 22.09 9.73 18.92
N ALA A 138 21.35 9.63 20.02
CA ALA A 138 19.90 9.52 20.00
C ALA A 138 19.21 10.81 19.52
N VAL A 139 19.85 11.97 19.65
CA VAL A 139 19.30 13.26 19.21
C VAL A 139 19.38 13.40 17.70
N ALA A 140 20.45 12.91 17.09
CA ALA A 140 20.63 12.93 15.65
C ALA A 140 19.54 12.12 14.92
N SER A 141 19.06 11.03 15.51
CA SER A 141 17.93 10.24 14.98
C SER A 141 16.61 11.03 14.91
N GLN A 142 16.47 12.13 15.65
CA GLN A 142 15.29 13.00 15.64
C GLN A 142 15.36 14.10 14.58
N ASN A 143 16.47 14.19 13.84
CA ASN A 143 16.60 15.13 12.73
C ASN A 143 16.08 14.49 11.42
N VAL A 144 15.11 15.15 10.79
CA VAL A 144 14.53 14.71 9.50
C VAL A 144 15.60 14.63 8.41
N ASP A 145 16.51 15.59 8.36
CA ASP A 145 17.48 15.74 7.28
C ASP A 145 18.61 14.70 7.36
N MET A 146 18.60 13.84 8.39
CA MET A 146 19.58 12.77 8.54
C MET A 146 19.48 11.75 7.38
N ALA A 147 18.29 11.39 6.93
CA ALA A 147 18.16 10.37 5.87
C ALA A 147 18.66 10.85 4.49
N THR A 148 18.68 12.18 4.26
CA THR A 148 19.14 12.80 3.01
C THR A 148 20.62 13.17 3.04
N ASN A 149 21.14 13.61 4.20
CA ASN A 149 22.48 14.20 4.31
C ASN A 149 23.47 13.38 5.14
N ALA A 150 23.06 12.33 5.85
CA ALA A 150 23.96 11.65 6.78
C ALA A 150 25.00 10.79 6.07
N SER A 151 26.22 11.31 5.93
CA SER A 151 27.43 10.50 5.79
C SER A 151 27.93 10.14 7.20
N SER A 152 27.42 9.06 7.80
CA SER A 152 27.99 8.59 9.07
C SER A 152 29.33 7.88 8.81
N VAL A 153 30.30 8.05 9.71
CA VAL A 153 31.69 7.56 9.52
C VAL A 153 31.80 6.03 9.60
N ASP A 154 30.88 5.35 10.29
CA ASP A 154 30.90 3.89 10.52
C ASP A 154 29.56 3.25 10.14
N LEU A 155 29.30 3.15 8.83
CA LEU A 155 28.12 2.51 8.26
C LEU A 155 28.34 1.00 8.09
N VAL A 156 27.37 0.19 8.54
CA VAL A 156 27.34 -1.26 8.34
C VAL A 156 26.19 -1.62 7.41
N LYS A 157 26.49 -2.46 6.41
CA LYS A 157 25.51 -3.03 5.48
C LYS A 157 24.72 -4.13 6.18
N LEU A 158 23.44 -3.88 6.45
CA LEU A 158 22.53 -4.87 7.06
C LEU A 158 21.82 -5.72 6.02
N LEU A 159 21.52 -5.13 4.86
CA LEU A 159 20.85 -5.81 3.75
C LEU A 159 21.48 -5.39 2.44
N SER A 160 21.70 -6.37 1.57
CA SER A 160 22.06 -6.14 0.16
C SER A 160 21.13 -6.95 -0.72
N VAL A 161 20.61 -6.30 -1.75
CA VAL A 161 19.69 -6.87 -2.72
C VAL A 161 20.51 -7.28 -3.96
N PRO A 162 20.28 -8.49 -4.53
CA PRO A 162 21.02 -8.94 -5.71
C PRO A 162 20.67 -8.09 -6.94
N GLY A 163 21.64 -7.82 -7.83
CA GLY A 163 21.39 -7.12 -9.10
C GLY A 163 21.14 -5.62 -9.00
N ASP A 164 21.40 -5.01 -7.84
CA ASP A 164 21.27 -3.57 -7.64
C ASP A 164 22.50 -2.82 -8.18
N ALA A 165 22.40 -2.37 -9.43
CA ALA A 165 23.45 -1.58 -10.08
C ALA A 165 23.52 -0.12 -9.56
N ALA A 166 22.43 0.38 -8.97
CA ALA A 166 22.30 1.75 -8.48
C ALA A 166 22.71 1.89 -7.00
N GLY A 167 22.84 0.77 -6.27
CA GLY A 167 23.17 0.75 -4.85
C GLY A 167 22.02 1.23 -3.94
N GLN A 168 20.82 1.43 -4.50
CA GLN A 168 19.67 2.00 -3.78
C GLN A 168 18.91 0.98 -2.91
N GLY A 169 18.99 -0.31 -3.24
CA GLY A 169 18.40 -1.42 -2.48
C GLY A 169 19.23 -1.85 -1.27
N VAL A 170 20.42 -1.28 -1.08
CA VAL A 170 21.28 -1.54 0.08
C VAL A 170 20.77 -0.76 1.29
N VAL A 171 20.77 -1.41 2.46
CA VAL A 171 20.46 -0.75 3.72
C VAL A 171 21.73 -0.66 4.56
N GLU A 172 22.24 0.56 4.66
CA GLU A 172 23.38 0.92 5.50
C GLU A 172 22.88 1.64 6.75
N VAL A 173 23.49 1.31 7.89
CA VAL A 173 23.08 1.82 9.20
C VAL A 173 24.30 2.14 10.05
N PRO A 174 24.30 3.25 10.82
CA PRO A 174 25.38 3.55 11.73
C PRO A 174 25.56 2.45 12.80
N ALA A 175 26.78 1.97 12.96
CA ALA A 175 27.14 1.05 14.03
C ALA A 175 27.33 1.78 15.37
N VAL A 176 26.86 1.16 16.44
CA VAL A 176 27.08 1.61 17.82
C VAL A 176 28.11 0.70 18.45
N ALA A 177 29.18 1.29 18.97
CA ALA A 177 30.24 0.55 19.66
C ALA A 177 29.79 0.11 21.06
N THR A 178 30.14 -1.12 21.43
CA THR A 178 30.03 -1.65 22.80
C THR A 178 31.42 -1.91 23.37
N GLU A 179 31.51 -2.24 24.67
CA GLU A 179 32.78 -2.61 25.31
C GLU A 179 33.46 -3.81 24.60
N SER A 180 32.63 -4.71 24.07
CA SER A 180 33.04 -5.92 23.38
C SER A 180 32.24 -6.04 22.07
N GLY A 181 32.69 -5.30 21.05
CA GLY A 181 32.15 -5.36 19.69
C GLY A 181 31.34 -4.13 19.25
N ARG A 182 30.42 -4.35 18.29
CA ARG A 182 29.51 -3.33 17.76
C ARG A 182 28.17 -3.96 17.46
N TYR A 183 27.12 -3.16 17.46
CA TYR A 183 25.81 -3.57 16.97
C TYR A 183 25.18 -2.50 16.09
N ALA A 184 24.28 -2.95 15.22
CA ALA A 184 23.45 -2.07 14.41
C ALA A 184 22.07 -2.72 14.26
N TRP A 185 21.04 -1.89 14.14
CA TRP A 185 19.67 -2.35 13.92
C TRP A 185 18.89 -1.35 13.07
N TRP A 186 17.95 -1.87 12.30
CA TRP A 186 17.01 -1.10 11.50
C TRP A 186 15.66 -1.77 11.54
N VAL A 187 14.61 -0.96 11.60
CA VAL A 187 13.23 -1.45 11.53
C VAL A 187 12.62 -1.02 10.22
N THR A 188 12.00 -1.96 9.52
CA THR A 188 11.24 -1.70 8.29
C THR A 188 9.77 -2.00 8.49
N GLY A 189 8.92 -1.32 7.73
CA GLY A 189 7.48 -1.52 7.73
C GLY A 189 7.03 -2.43 6.57
N GLU A 190 6.23 -3.44 6.89
CA GLU A 190 5.53 -4.26 5.89
C GLU A 190 4.32 -3.53 5.30
N ASN A 191 3.83 -2.49 5.96
CA ASN A 191 2.67 -1.67 5.53
C ASN A 191 2.91 -0.86 4.25
N GLN A 192 4.16 -0.77 3.79
CA GLN A 192 4.53 -0.06 2.55
C GLN A 192 4.86 -1.02 1.40
N LYS A 193 4.79 -2.33 1.65
CA LYS A 193 5.03 -3.36 0.64
C LYS A 193 3.71 -3.86 0.09
N ALA A 194 3.71 -4.25 -1.17
CA ALA A 194 2.59 -4.92 -1.79
C ALA A 194 2.44 -6.33 -1.21
N TRP A 195 1.22 -6.63 -0.76
CA TRP A 195 0.88 -7.95 -0.27
C TRP A 195 0.70 -8.91 -1.44
N ILE A 196 1.51 -9.97 -1.43
CA ILE A 196 1.37 -11.09 -2.34
C ILE A 196 0.43 -12.10 -1.68
N ALA A 197 -0.76 -12.25 -2.21
CA ALA A 197 -1.67 -13.33 -1.85
C ALA A 197 -2.48 -13.78 -3.05
N ALA A 198 -2.90 -15.04 -3.01
CA ALA A 198 -3.92 -15.51 -3.92
C ALA A 198 -5.24 -14.81 -3.56
N ALA A 199 -5.82 -14.10 -4.53
CA ALA A 199 -7.23 -13.77 -4.45
C ALA A 199 -8.00 -15.09 -4.51
N GLU A 200 -8.64 -15.49 -3.41
CA GLU A 200 -9.66 -16.54 -3.46
C GLU A 200 -10.90 -15.90 -4.06
N ASP A 201 -11.48 -16.47 -5.12
CA ASP A 201 -12.82 -16.08 -5.58
C ASP A 201 -13.85 -16.76 -4.69
N GLY A 202 -14.71 -15.95 -4.09
CA GLY A 202 -15.72 -16.39 -3.15
C GLY A 202 -17.04 -16.61 -3.86
N ASP A 203 -17.58 -17.82 -3.81
CA ASP A 203 -18.89 -18.12 -4.40
C ASP A 203 -20.06 -17.53 -3.60
N ASP A 204 -19.88 -17.27 -2.30
CA ASP A 204 -20.92 -16.73 -1.40
C ASP A 204 -20.89 -15.19 -1.27
N ASP A 205 -22.05 -14.59 -0.97
CA ASP A 205 -22.21 -13.15 -0.79
C ASP A 205 -21.34 -12.60 0.35
N PHE A 206 -21.14 -13.39 1.42
CA PHE A 206 -20.23 -13.02 2.51
C PHE A 206 -18.79 -12.98 2.03
N ALA A 207 -18.36 -13.96 1.22
CA ALA A 207 -17.02 -14.01 0.67
C ALA A 207 -16.77 -12.87 -0.32
N ARG A 208 -17.78 -12.48 -1.10
CA ARG A 208 -17.73 -11.29 -1.98
C ARG A 208 -17.64 -9.98 -1.20
N LEU A 209 -18.42 -9.83 -0.12
CA LEU A 209 -18.36 -8.66 0.76
C LEU A 209 -16.98 -8.58 1.46
N HIS A 210 -16.48 -9.72 1.94
CA HIS A 210 -15.15 -9.86 2.51
C HIS A 210 -14.08 -9.45 1.49
N GLN A 211 -14.09 -9.97 0.27
CA GLN A 211 -13.11 -9.59 -0.76
C GLN A 211 -13.17 -8.12 -1.14
N ARG A 212 -14.36 -7.51 -1.18
CA ARG A 212 -14.49 -6.06 -1.44
C ARG A 212 -14.02 -5.18 -0.29
N SER A 213 -14.02 -5.71 0.94
CA SER A 213 -13.52 -4.98 2.12
C SER A 213 -12.04 -5.20 2.37
N HIS A 214 -11.46 -6.26 1.80
CA HIS A 214 -10.03 -6.52 1.79
C HIS A 214 -9.33 -5.82 0.61
N TRP A 215 -8.05 -5.54 0.80
CA TRP A 215 -7.20 -5.07 -0.29
C TRP A 215 -6.98 -6.24 -1.25
N SER A 216 -7.14 -6.01 -2.55
CA SER A 216 -6.81 -7.02 -3.56
C SER A 216 -5.31 -7.33 -3.50
N GLY A 217 -4.96 -8.62 -3.37
CA GLY A 217 -3.57 -9.06 -3.44
C GLY A 217 -2.96 -8.80 -4.82
N VAL A 218 -1.63 -8.67 -4.88
CA VAL A 218 -0.91 -8.53 -6.16
C VAL A 218 -0.61 -9.92 -6.71
N HIS A 219 -0.99 -10.14 -7.98
CA HIS A 219 -0.58 -11.33 -8.71
C HIS A 219 0.87 -11.17 -9.19
N LEU A 220 1.76 -12.09 -8.79
CA LEU A 220 3.19 -12.01 -9.14
C LEU A 220 3.44 -12.10 -10.65
N ASN A 221 2.59 -12.84 -11.37
CA ASN A 221 2.73 -13.04 -12.82
C ASN A 221 2.51 -11.75 -13.64
N TRP A 222 1.96 -10.69 -13.06
CA TRP A 222 1.80 -9.39 -13.71
C TRP A 222 3.02 -8.48 -13.56
N LEU A 223 3.98 -8.86 -12.72
CA LEU A 223 5.23 -8.13 -12.55
C LEU A 223 6.22 -8.51 -13.66
N ASP A 224 6.91 -7.51 -14.19
CA ASP A 224 7.96 -7.73 -15.18
C ASP A 224 9.05 -8.64 -14.61
N GLY A 225 9.54 -9.59 -15.41
CA GLY A 225 10.49 -10.63 -15.00
C GLY A 225 9.91 -11.77 -14.16
N MET A 226 8.62 -11.75 -13.77
CA MET A 226 7.98 -12.78 -12.94
C MET A 226 6.93 -13.63 -13.68
N ALA A 227 7.01 -13.72 -15.01
CA ALA A 227 6.08 -14.49 -15.84
C ALA A 227 6.07 -16.00 -15.49
N ALA A 228 7.16 -16.53 -14.94
CA ALA A 228 7.27 -17.91 -14.47
C ALA A 228 6.64 -18.15 -13.08
N ALA A 229 6.11 -17.10 -12.42
CA ALA A 229 5.49 -17.25 -11.12
C ALA A 229 4.27 -18.18 -11.20
N PRO A 230 4.09 -19.08 -10.21
CA PRO A 230 2.98 -20.00 -10.20
C PRO A 230 1.65 -19.23 -10.17
N THR A 231 0.66 -19.71 -10.93
CA THR A 231 -0.68 -19.12 -11.02
C THR A 231 -1.71 -19.87 -10.15
N THR A 232 -1.32 -21.01 -9.57
CA THR A 232 -2.20 -21.84 -8.74
C THR A 232 -2.22 -21.37 -7.29
N GLY A 233 -3.42 -21.24 -6.70
CA GLY A 233 -3.59 -20.79 -5.31
C GLY A 233 -2.88 -21.66 -4.27
N GLU A 234 -2.68 -22.96 -4.55
CA GLU A 234 -1.91 -23.85 -3.67
C GLU A 234 -0.44 -23.48 -3.53
N ALA A 235 0.19 -22.98 -4.60
CA ALA A 235 1.59 -22.57 -4.57
C ALA A 235 1.77 -21.34 -3.68
N TYR A 236 0.86 -20.36 -3.79
CA TYR A 236 0.83 -19.17 -2.91
C TYR A 236 0.58 -19.51 -1.44
N ARG A 237 -0.21 -20.54 -1.14
CA ARG A 237 -0.47 -20.97 0.26
C ARG A 237 0.72 -21.67 0.91
N LYS A 238 1.57 -22.33 0.12
CA LYS A 238 2.76 -23.04 0.63
C LYS A 238 3.94 -22.11 0.93
N SER A 239 3.94 -20.90 0.36
CA SER A 239 5.00 -19.90 0.56
C SER A 239 4.70 -18.99 1.75
N VAL A 240 5.22 -19.36 2.92
CA VAL A 240 5.03 -18.62 4.18
C VAL A 240 5.93 -17.37 4.26
N THR A 241 7.11 -17.43 3.64
CA THR A 241 8.12 -16.36 3.65
C THR A 241 8.52 -15.96 2.24
N LEU A 242 9.00 -14.72 2.06
CA LEU A 242 9.49 -14.26 0.76
C LEU A 242 10.62 -15.16 0.21
N ASN A 243 11.52 -15.62 1.08
CA ASN A 243 12.60 -16.55 0.71
C ASN A 243 12.11 -17.96 0.37
N SER A 244 10.88 -18.31 0.76
CA SER A 244 10.28 -19.59 0.39
C SER A 244 9.62 -19.60 -0.98
N TYR A 245 9.41 -18.42 -1.59
CA TYR A 245 9.01 -18.35 -2.99
C TYR A 245 10.18 -18.80 -3.88
N GLY A 246 9.93 -19.73 -4.80
CA GLY A 246 10.95 -20.26 -5.71
C GLY A 246 11.97 -21.20 -5.05
N LEU A 247 11.61 -21.88 -3.96
CA LEU A 247 12.38 -23.03 -3.44
C LEU A 247 12.13 -24.26 -4.32
N GLY A 248 12.78 -24.30 -5.48
CA GLY A 248 12.80 -25.41 -6.43
C GLY A 248 13.93 -25.23 -7.43
N GLU A 249 14.56 -26.31 -7.88
CA GLU A 249 15.72 -26.25 -8.79
C GLU A 249 15.38 -25.60 -10.15
N GLN A 250 14.10 -25.61 -10.53
CA GLN A 250 13.55 -24.96 -11.74
C GLN A 250 13.22 -23.46 -11.54
N ASP A 251 13.22 -22.95 -10.30
CA ASP A 251 12.72 -21.62 -9.93
C ASP A 251 13.83 -20.67 -9.41
N GLN A 252 15.11 -20.99 -9.60
CA GLN A 252 16.21 -20.13 -9.12
C GLN A 252 16.13 -18.70 -9.68
N ALA A 253 15.77 -18.53 -10.95
CA ALA A 253 15.57 -17.23 -11.56
C ALA A 253 14.42 -16.44 -10.90
N LEU A 254 13.33 -17.12 -10.55
CA LEU A 254 12.21 -16.52 -9.81
C LEU A 254 12.65 -16.08 -8.41
N ASN A 255 13.46 -16.90 -7.73
CA ASN A 255 13.99 -16.57 -6.40
C ASN A 255 14.86 -15.29 -6.44
N GLU A 256 15.73 -15.16 -7.44
CA GLU A 256 16.52 -13.94 -7.63
C GLU A 256 15.64 -12.71 -7.87
N GLU A 257 14.61 -12.83 -8.72
CA GLU A 257 13.65 -11.74 -8.98
C GLU A 257 12.80 -11.36 -7.76
N VAL A 258 12.44 -12.34 -6.93
CA VAL A 258 11.74 -12.11 -5.66
C VAL A 258 12.66 -11.41 -4.67
N ARG A 259 13.92 -11.84 -4.56
CA ARG A 259 14.92 -11.21 -3.68
C ARG A 259 15.25 -9.78 -4.10
N LYS A 260 15.26 -9.49 -5.41
CA LYS A 260 15.37 -8.13 -5.96
C LYS A 260 14.30 -7.19 -5.42
N ARG A 261 13.09 -7.69 -5.19
CA ARG A 261 11.93 -6.92 -4.77
C ARG A 261 11.63 -7.02 -3.27
N TYR A 262 12.64 -7.31 -2.45
CA TYR A 262 12.48 -7.41 -0.98
C TYR A 262 11.81 -6.17 -0.36
N HIS A 263 12.12 -4.98 -0.89
CA HIS A 263 11.55 -3.73 -0.40
C HIS A 263 10.13 -3.49 -0.88
N ASP A 264 9.69 -4.14 -1.94
CA ASP A 264 8.40 -3.86 -2.60
C ASP A 264 7.35 -4.91 -2.28
N LEU A 265 7.75 -6.12 -1.92
CA LEU A 265 6.87 -7.27 -1.76
C LEU A 265 6.86 -7.81 -0.33
N SER A 266 5.67 -8.22 0.12
CA SER A 266 5.49 -8.89 1.41
C SER A 266 4.52 -10.05 1.32
N THR A 267 4.75 -11.07 2.14
CA THR A 267 3.82 -12.20 2.33
C THR A 267 2.81 -11.93 3.44
N GLN A 268 3.03 -10.90 4.26
CA GLN A 268 2.22 -10.59 5.43
C GLN A 268 1.92 -9.10 5.49
N SER A 269 0.64 -8.75 5.48
CA SER A 269 0.17 -7.38 5.72
C SER A 269 -0.91 -7.43 6.79
N LEU A 270 -0.48 -7.44 8.05
CA LEU A 270 -1.37 -7.36 9.21
C LEU A 270 -1.35 -5.95 9.76
N GLY A 271 -2.54 -5.39 9.97
CA GLY A 271 -2.71 -4.08 10.57
C GLY A 271 -3.93 -4.08 11.47
N VAL A 272 -3.81 -3.41 12.61
CA VAL A 272 -4.99 -3.09 13.43
C VAL A 272 -5.70 -1.93 12.75
N LEU A 273 -7.02 -2.01 12.64
CA LEU A 273 -7.85 -0.90 12.14
C LEU A 273 -7.89 0.20 13.20
N SER A 274 -6.80 0.93 13.40
CA SER A 274 -6.70 2.03 14.35
C SER A 274 -7.12 3.36 13.72
N ASN A 275 -7.70 4.23 14.53
CA ASN A 275 -8.02 5.59 14.18
C ASN A 275 -6.78 6.46 14.43
N VAL A 276 -6.00 6.66 13.37
CA VAL A 276 -4.74 7.42 13.42
C VAL A 276 -4.94 8.86 13.89
N ARG A 277 -6.14 9.45 13.73
CA ARG A 277 -6.40 10.83 14.16
C ARG A 277 -6.65 10.93 15.66
N HIS A 278 -7.63 10.17 16.17
CA HIS A 278 -8.11 10.30 17.57
C HIS A 278 -7.61 9.21 18.50
N GLY A 279 -6.89 8.21 17.98
CA GLY A 279 -6.53 6.99 18.69
C GLY A 279 -7.70 6.01 18.83
N GLY A 280 -7.40 4.78 19.26
CA GLY A 280 -8.37 3.69 19.42
C GLY A 280 -8.70 2.99 18.10
N LEU A 281 -9.66 2.06 18.14
CA LEU A 281 -10.11 1.31 16.97
C LEU A 281 -11.05 2.15 16.08
N LYS A 282 -10.97 1.94 14.77
CA LYS A 282 -11.96 2.45 13.80
C LYS A 282 -13.31 1.84 14.14
N LYS A 283 -14.36 2.66 14.01
CA LYS A 283 -15.73 2.20 14.20
C LYS A 283 -16.20 1.47 12.95
N ASP A 284 -16.75 0.28 13.14
CA ASP A 284 -17.43 -0.43 12.07
C ASP A 284 -18.79 0.24 11.78
N LEU A 285 -19.01 0.55 10.50
CA LEU A 285 -20.24 1.15 10.01
C LEU A 285 -21.12 0.14 9.27
N ASN A 286 -20.66 -1.10 9.04
CA ASN A 286 -21.36 -2.08 8.23
C ASN A 286 -22.77 -2.34 8.75
N LEU A 287 -22.95 -2.57 10.06
CA LEU A 287 -24.28 -2.79 10.64
C LEU A 287 -25.22 -1.59 10.46
N LEU A 288 -24.70 -0.37 10.60
CA LEU A 288 -25.47 0.85 10.37
C LEU A 288 -25.91 0.95 8.90
N LEU A 289 -25.01 0.61 7.98
CA LEU A 289 -25.23 0.72 6.55
C LEU A 289 -26.05 -0.44 5.96
N GLU A 290 -26.05 -1.60 6.62
CA GLU A 290 -26.80 -2.81 6.25
C GLU A 290 -28.31 -2.68 6.49
N ASN A 291 -28.69 -1.85 7.47
CA ASN A 291 -30.08 -1.60 7.81
C ASN A 291 -30.88 -1.12 6.58
N PRO A 292 -32.13 -1.56 6.40
CA PRO A 292 -32.95 -1.11 5.27
C PRO A 292 -33.28 0.39 5.33
N VAL A 293 -33.23 0.99 6.52
CA VAL A 293 -33.48 2.41 6.77
C VAL A 293 -32.43 2.93 7.75
N LEU A 294 -31.85 4.09 7.46
CA LEU A 294 -30.98 4.77 8.41
C LEU A 294 -31.78 5.21 9.65
N PRO A 295 -31.23 5.06 10.87
CA PRO A 295 -31.82 5.65 12.06
C PRO A 295 -31.95 7.17 11.92
N ASN A 296 -33.00 7.74 12.53
CA ASN A 296 -33.32 9.18 12.42
C ASN A 296 -32.15 10.11 12.84
N GLU A 297 -31.24 9.63 13.69
CA GLU A 297 -30.03 10.33 14.12
C GLU A 297 -29.03 10.62 12.98
N PHE A 298 -29.08 9.82 11.91
CA PHE A 298 -28.20 9.93 10.74
C PHE A 298 -28.89 10.52 9.51
N GLY A 299 -30.17 10.88 9.64
CA GLY A 299 -30.96 11.54 8.62
C GLY A 299 -32.41 11.07 8.64
N THR A 300 -33.33 11.96 8.29
CA THR A 300 -34.77 11.65 8.22
C THR A 300 -35.29 11.69 6.78
N PHE A 301 -34.40 11.88 5.80
CA PHE A 301 -34.71 11.87 4.38
C PHE A 301 -34.92 10.45 3.86
N ARG A 302 -36.12 10.18 3.33
CA ARG A 302 -36.58 8.87 2.87
C ARG A 302 -37.75 9.01 1.91
N SER A 303 -38.06 7.97 1.13
CA SER A 303 -39.18 7.91 0.18
C SER A 303 -40.51 8.34 0.81
N SER A 304 -40.78 7.88 2.03
CA SER A 304 -41.96 8.26 2.82
C SER A 304 -41.91 9.69 3.41
N ASN A 305 -40.75 10.36 3.38
CA ASN A 305 -40.53 11.70 3.93
C ASN A 305 -39.56 12.52 3.05
N GLY A 306 -40.05 12.97 1.90
CA GLY A 306 -39.31 13.80 0.94
C GLY A 306 -38.86 15.19 1.43
N GLY A 307 -39.40 15.65 2.57
CA GLY A 307 -38.95 16.86 3.26
C GLY A 307 -37.97 16.61 4.40
N GLY A 308 -37.49 15.37 4.58
CA GLY A 308 -36.60 15.00 5.67
C GLY A 308 -35.22 15.68 5.61
N SER A 309 -34.58 15.80 6.77
CA SER A 309 -33.25 16.38 6.90
C SER A 309 -32.17 15.40 6.44
N ILE A 310 -31.31 15.86 5.53
CA ILE A 310 -30.11 15.13 5.11
C ILE A 310 -28.95 15.57 6.02
N ILE A 311 -28.51 14.68 6.89
CA ILE A 311 -27.41 14.97 7.81
C ILE A 311 -26.07 14.70 7.10
N PRO A 312 -25.18 15.70 7.01
CA PRO A 312 -23.83 15.49 6.51
C PRO A 312 -23.05 14.55 7.44
N ILE A 313 -22.14 13.73 6.89
CA ILE A 313 -21.24 12.89 7.70
C ILE A 313 -20.40 13.77 8.64
N ARG A 314 -20.15 15.02 8.24
CA ARG A 314 -19.59 16.06 9.10
C ARG A 314 -20.70 16.73 9.90
N ALA A 315 -21.06 16.13 11.03
CA ALA A 315 -21.70 16.86 12.10
C ALA A 315 -20.63 17.63 12.88
N ASN A 316 -20.77 18.95 12.92
CA ASN A 316 -20.17 19.89 13.88
C ASN A 316 -18.89 20.66 13.50
N SER A 317 -19.00 21.99 13.65
CA SER A 317 -18.01 23.07 13.72
C SER A 317 -17.00 23.26 12.57
N GLY A 318 -17.30 24.24 11.73
CA GLY A 318 -16.30 24.89 10.89
C GLY A 318 -16.90 25.30 9.56
N TYR A 319 -16.90 26.62 9.30
CA TYR A 319 -17.28 27.21 8.02
C TYR A 319 -16.46 26.51 6.93
N LEU A 320 -17.06 25.58 6.19
CA LEU A 320 -16.56 25.28 4.86
C LEU A 320 -16.71 26.60 4.10
N PRO A 321 -15.68 27.10 3.40
CA PRO A 321 -15.92 28.11 2.39
C PRO A 321 -17.12 27.63 1.59
N SER A 322 -18.09 28.52 1.36
CA SER A 322 -19.17 28.26 0.39
C SER A 322 -18.57 27.44 -0.74
N PRO A 323 -19.12 26.26 -1.08
CA PRO A 323 -18.64 25.56 -2.26
C PRO A 323 -18.55 26.57 -3.40
N HIS A 324 -17.63 26.35 -4.35
CA HIS A 324 -17.57 27.17 -5.58
C HIS A 324 -18.91 27.20 -6.36
N TYR A 325 -19.93 26.47 -5.89
CA TYR A 325 -21.33 26.52 -6.29
C TYR A 325 -22.14 27.34 -5.28
N SER A 326 -23.00 28.24 -5.78
CA SER A 326 -23.76 29.25 -5.01
C SER A 326 -24.78 28.72 -3.99
N GLN A 327 -24.76 27.43 -3.68
CA GLN A 327 -25.73 26.76 -2.82
C GLN A 327 -24.99 25.87 -1.84
N ASN A 328 -25.39 25.92 -0.57
CA ASN A 328 -24.89 25.14 0.58
C ASN A 328 -25.01 23.61 0.37
N ASN A 329 -24.35 23.08 -0.65
CA ASN A 329 -24.35 21.67 -1.00
C ASN A 329 -23.35 20.95 -0.12
N ASN A 330 -23.88 20.29 0.90
CA ASN A 330 -23.10 19.49 1.83
C ASN A 330 -22.37 18.36 1.09
N PHE A 331 -21.04 18.34 1.20
CA PHE A 331 -20.22 17.17 0.89
C PHE A 331 -20.71 15.96 1.70
N THR A 332 -20.68 14.78 1.07
CA THR A 332 -20.88 13.42 1.63
C THR A 332 -21.82 13.31 2.85
N SER A 333 -23.08 12.93 2.62
CA SER A 333 -24.07 12.66 3.66
C SER A 333 -24.13 11.19 4.07
N TRP A 334 -24.61 10.91 5.28
CA TRP A 334 -24.83 9.54 5.77
C TRP A 334 -25.76 8.77 4.83
N TYR A 335 -26.77 9.47 4.29
CA TYR A 335 -27.68 8.96 3.27
C TYR A 335 -26.95 8.46 2.00
N LYS A 336 -26.02 9.25 1.45
CA LYS A 336 -25.25 8.85 0.25
C LYS A 336 -24.37 7.63 0.51
N LEU A 337 -23.75 7.58 1.69
CA LEU A 337 -22.90 6.45 2.07
C LEU A 337 -23.71 5.16 2.21
N HIS A 338 -24.89 5.25 2.83
CA HIS A 338 -25.84 4.13 2.96
C HIS A 338 -26.28 3.59 1.60
N GLN A 339 -26.72 4.47 0.70
CA GLN A 339 -27.09 4.07 -0.66
C GLN A 339 -25.93 3.41 -1.42
N TYR A 340 -24.71 3.95 -1.30
CA TYR A 340 -23.53 3.36 -1.95
C TYR A 340 -23.20 1.97 -1.41
N TYR A 341 -23.30 1.79 -0.09
CA TYR A 341 -23.03 0.52 0.55
C TYR A 341 -24.01 -0.54 0.07
N GLN A 342 -25.31 -0.23 0.00
CA GLN A 342 -26.38 -1.17 -0.41
C GLN A 342 -26.27 -1.68 -1.86
N LEU A 343 -25.38 -1.10 -2.69
CA LEU A 343 -25.14 -1.52 -4.08
C LEU A 343 -24.63 -2.97 -4.24
N TYR A 344 -24.12 -3.60 -3.17
CA TYR A 344 -23.60 -4.97 -3.28
C TYR A 344 -24.71 -6.01 -3.47
N ARG A 345 -25.98 -5.68 -3.16
CA ARG A 345 -27.12 -6.60 -3.24
C ARG A 345 -27.57 -6.91 -4.69
N GLY A 346 -26.91 -6.33 -5.70
CA GLY A 346 -26.95 -6.77 -7.08
C GLY A 346 -28.33 -6.71 -7.75
N GLY A 347 -29.24 -5.86 -7.26
CA GLY A 347 -30.61 -5.76 -7.73
C GLY A 347 -30.90 -4.42 -8.37
N GLY A 348 -31.29 -4.40 -9.65
CA GLY A 348 -31.74 -3.17 -10.30
C GLY A 348 -32.94 -2.47 -9.62
N ASN A 349 -33.62 -3.11 -8.67
CA ASN A 349 -34.63 -2.50 -7.79
C ASN A 349 -34.12 -2.33 -6.35
N GLU A 350 -32.90 -1.81 -6.19
CA GLU A 350 -32.33 -1.44 -4.90
C GLU A 350 -32.97 -0.17 -4.33
N THR A 351 -34.25 -0.27 -4.00
CA THR A 351 -34.80 0.49 -2.89
C THR A 351 -34.38 -0.24 -1.62
N ALA A 352 -33.37 0.28 -0.90
CA ALA A 352 -33.43 0.14 0.55
C ALA A 352 -34.84 0.56 0.95
N ALA A 353 -35.55 -0.25 1.75
CA ALA A 353 -37.02 -0.30 1.80
C ALA A 353 -37.76 1.05 2.01
N ASP A 354 -37.03 2.09 2.40
CA ASP A 354 -37.55 3.44 2.62
C ASP A 354 -36.69 4.55 1.97
N CYS A 355 -35.67 4.26 1.16
CA CYS A 355 -34.88 5.32 0.48
C CYS A 355 -35.46 5.64 -0.90
N PHE A 356 -35.50 6.92 -1.30
CA PHE A 356 -35.81 7.28 -2.69
C PHE A 356 -34.89 6.47 -3.62
N PRO A 357 -35.44 5.73 -4.59
CA PRO A 357 -34.63 4.97 -5.52
C PRO A 357 -33.69 5.94 -6.24
N MET A 358 -32.40 5.61 -6.26
CA MET A 358 -31.53 6.14 -7.30
C MET A 358 -32.10 5.59 -8.61
N PRO A 359 -32.57 6.45 -9.53
CA PRO A 359 -33.44 6.02 -10.63
C PRO A 359 -32.60 5.27 -11.66
N PHE A 360 -32.49 3.96 -11.50
CA PHE A 360 -31.75 3.13 -12.45
C PHE A 360 -32.52 1.91 -12.95
N ASN A 361 -33.70 1.55 -12.41
CA ASN A 361 -34.48 0.48 -13.04
C ASN A 361 -36.02 0.48 -12.90
N SER A 362 -36.67 1.53 -12.40
CA SER A 362 -38.16 1.52 -12.40
C SER A 362 -38.87 2.86 -12.30
N ALA A 363 -38.16 3.96 -12.06
CA ALA A 363 -38.66 5.30 -12.28
C ALA A 363 -37.61 6.04 -13.11
N GLY A 364 -38.06 6.76 -14.14
CA GLY A 364 -37.16 7.59 -14.92
C GLY A 364 -36.36 8.56 -14.05
N LEU A 365 -35.40 9.23 -14.67
CA LEU A 365 -34.76 10.42 -14.12
C LEU A 365 -35.90 11.40 -13.73
N TRP A 366 -36.23 11.42 -12.44
CA TRP A 366 -37.40 12.02 -11.78
C TRP A 366 -38.79 11.36 -11.94
N GLY A 367 -39.33 10.92 -10.80
CA GLY A 367 -40.54 11.48 -10.17
C GLY A 367 -41.93 11.23 -10.78
N SER A 368 -42.06 10.71 -12.00
CA SER A 368 -43.37 10.37 -12.57
C SER A 368 -43.25 9.29 -13.63
N LYS A 369 -44.06 8.23 -13.51
CA LYS A 369 -44.19 7.16 -14.51
C LYS A 369 -44.76 7.67 -15.85
N GLN A 370 -45.39 8.85 -15.85
CA GLN A 370 -46.16 9.36 -16.98
C GLN A 370 -45.37 10.35 -17.85
N GLU A 371 -44.33 11.00 -17.32
CA GLU A 371 -43.55 12.02 -18.05
C GLU A 371 -42.06 11.99 -17.65
N PRO A 372 -41.26 11.03 -18.14
CA PRO A 372 -39.81 11.06 -17.94
C PRO A 372 -39.21 12.18 -18.79
N ASN A 373 -38.93 13.33 -18.17
CA ASN A 373 -38.30 14.47 -18.83
C ASN A 373 -36.86 14.65 -18.34
N ILE A 374 -35.90 14.61 -19.27
CA ILE A 374 -34.54 15.09 -19.04
C ILE A 374 -34.57 16.60 -19.27
N ASN A 375 -35.24 17.34 -18.38
CA ASN A 375 -35.18 18.78 -18.42
C ASN A 375 -33.79 19.15 -17.91
N PHE A 376 -32.90 19.57 -18.81
CA PHE A 376 -31.73 20.40 -18.48
C PHE A 376 -32.15 21.80 -17.96
N ASN A 377 -33.28 21.88 -17.25
CA ASN A 377 -33.64 23.06 -16.51
C ASN A 377 -32.87 22.97 -15.19
N TRP A 378 -31.98 23.94 -14.96
CA TRP A 378 -31.46 24.28 -13.65
C TRP A 378 -32.61 24.77 -12.73
N HIS A 379 -33.63 23.95 -12.51
CA HIS A 379 -34.74 24.22 -11.63
C HIS A 379 -34.54 23.54 -10.28
N ARG A 380 -35.00 24.26 -9.25
CA ARG A 380 -34.73 24.09 -7.80
C ARG A 380 -35.24 22.78 -7.17
N GLN A 381 -35.56 21.77 -7.98
CA GLN A 381 -36.20 20.53 -7.53
C GLN A 381 -35.62 19.27 -8.21
N ASN A 382 -34.45 19.33 -8.85
CA ASN A 382 -33.78 18.17 -9.48
C ASN A 382 -32.88 17.41 -8.46
N LEU A 383 -32.45 16.17 -8.72
CA LEU A 383 -31.62 15.32 -7.84
C LEU A 383 -30.16 15.72 -8.08
N ASP A 384 -29.92 16.29 -9.25
CA ASP A 384 -28.78 17.11 -9.60
C ASP A 384 -28.72 18.41 -8.77
N TYR A 385 -29.87 18.97 -8.31
CA TYR A 385 -29.88 20.13 -7.39
C TYR A 385 -29.21 19.77 -6.06
N TYR A 386 -29.43 18.54 -5.59
CA TYR A 386 -28.83 18.01 -4.36
C TYR A 386 -27.50 17.26 -4.60
N GLY A 387 -27.05 17.13 -5.86
CA GLY A 387 -25.81 16.44 -6.25
C GLY A 387 -25.73 14.97 -5.82
N ILE A 388 -26.87 14.27 -5.75
CA ILE A 388 -26.98 12.91 -5.19
C ILE A 388 -27.04 11.83 -6.29
N GLY A 389 -27.44 12.18 -7.51
CA GLY A 389 -27.52 11.24 -8.64
C GLY A 389 -26.18 10.96 -9.29
N ARG A 390 -25.92 9.68 -9.63
CA ARG A 390 -24.92 9.34 -10.66
C ARG A 390 -25.62 9.47 -12.00
N THR A 391 -25.17 10.36 -12.88
CA THR A 391 -25.75 10.53 -14.21
C THR A 391 -24.63 10.56 -15.24
N PRO A 392 -24.82 9.99 -16.44
CA PRO A 392 -23.85 10.19 -17.50
C PRO A 392 -23.75 11.69 -17.81
N ILE A 393 -22.52 12.17 -17.97
CA ILE A 393 -22.26 13.58 -18.23
C ILE A 393 -22.28 13.81 -19.74
N VAL A 394 -23.08 14.77 -20.21
CA VAL A 394 -23.02 15.19 -21.61
C VAL A 394 -21.72 15.97 -21.81
N THR A 395 -20.79 15.40 -22.56
CA THR A 395 -19.50 16.05 -22.87
C THR A 395 -19.57 16.86 -24.16
N ARG A 396 -20.51 16.52 -25.06
CA ARG A 396 -20.65 17.18 -26.36
C ARG A 396 -22.10 17.11 -26.83
N LEU A 397 -22.64 18.26 -27.19
CA LEU A 397 -23.91 18.38 -27.93
C LEU A 397 -23.61 19.00 -29.28
N MET A 398 -24.11 18.38 -30.34
CA MET A 398 -23.77 18.76 -31.70
C MET A 398 -25.02 18.68 -32.58
N MET A 399 -25.34 19.76 -33.29
CA MET A 399 -26.52 19.83 -34.14
C MET A 399 -26.08 19.86 -35.59
N VAL A 400 -26.41 18.81 -36.35
CA VAL A 400 -26.10 18.75 -37.78
C VAL A 400 -27.33 19.17 -38.55
N PHE A 401 -27.21 20.30 -39.25
CA PHE A 401 -28.23 20.80 -40.16
C PHE A 401 -27.92 20.30 -41.58
N SER A 402 -28.90 19.68 -42.21
CA SER A 402 -28.83 19.25 -43.59
C SER A 402 -30.00 19.85 -44.35
N THR A 403 -29.77 20.29 -45.58
CA THR A 403 -30.86 20.78 -46.43
C THR A 403 -31.02 19.80 -47.58
N ARG A 404 -32.22 19.25 -47.74
CA ARG A 404 -32.56 18.35 -48.85
C ARG A 404 -33.64 18.98 -49.69
N ARG A 405 -33.37 19.11 -50.99
CA ARG A 405 -34.42 19.40 -51.98
C ARG A 405 -35.21 18.13 -52.26
N VAL A 406 -36.52 18.18 -52.07
CA VAL A 406 -37.44 17.09 -52.39
C VAL A 406 -38.40 17.61 -53.44
N LYS A 407 -38.67 16.82 -54.48
CA LYS A 407 -39.64 17.20 -55.51
C LYS A 407 -41.02 17.27 -54.86
N SER A 408 -41.69 18.41 -54.97
CA SER A 408 -43.02 18.62 -54.39
C SER A 408 -44.03 17.69 -55.06
N ALA A 409 -45.15 17.41 -54.39
CA ALA A 409 -46.17 16.45 -54.86
C ALA A 409 -46.71 16.78 -56.26
N ASP A 410 -46.69 18.06 -56.64
CA ASP A 410 -47.12 18.55 -57.95
C ASP A 410 -46.10 18.33 -59.09
N GLY A 411 -44.90 17.81 -58.79
CA GLY A 411 -43.90 17.43 -59.81
C GLY A 411 -43.23 18.59 -60.57
N VAL A 412 -43.61 19.84 -60.31
CA VAL A 412 -43.07 21.06 -60.95
C VAL A 412 -42.16 21.85 -60.01
N ASN A 413 -42.47 21.90 -58.71
CA ASN A 413 -41.72 22.67 -57.71
C ASN A 413 -40.83 21.78 -56.82
N TYR A 414 -39.82 22.37 -56.18
CA TYR A 414 -38.96 21.71 -55.20
C TYR A 414 -39.19 22.30 -53.80
N ASP A 415 -39.49 21.44 -52.84
CA ASP A 415 -39.57 21.80 -51.43
C ASP A 415 -38.20 21.62 -50.78
N TYR A 416 -37.73 22.66 -50.08
CA TYR A 416 -36.52 22.58 -49.26
C TYR A 416 -36.90 22.08 -47.87
N LYS A 417 -36.45 20.86 -47.54
CA LYS A 417 -36.59 20.29 -46.19
C LYS A 417 -35.28 20.48 -45.43
N ILE A 418 -35.38 21.01 -44.23
CA ILE A 418 -34.25 21.07 -43.29
C ILE A 418 -34.33 19.81 -42.43
N GLY A 419 -33.32 18.94 -42.54
CA GLY A 419 -33.09 17.83 -41.64
C GLY A 419 -32.22 18.29 -40.48
N ILE A 420 -32.71 18.10 -39.25
CA ILE A 420 -32.01 18.44 -38.02
C ILE A 420 -31.63 17.12 -37.34
N ASN A 421 -30.33 16.87 -37.18
CA ASN A 421 -29.83 15.66 -36.52
C ASN A 421 -29.04 16.05 -35.25
N PRO A 422 -29.62 15.90 -34.05
CA PRO A 422 -28.90 16.08 -32.80
C PRO A 422 -27.98 14.89 -32.54
N VAL A 423 -26.73 15.16 -32.17
CA VAL A 423 -25.74 14.18 -31.71
C VAL A 423 -25.32 14.56 -30.30
N VAL A 424 -25.50 13.64 -29.36
CA VAL A 424 -25.14 13.80 -27.94
C VAL A 424 -24.07 12.78 -27.59
N ALA A 425 -22.94 13.24 -27.06
CA ALA A 425 -21.92 12.38 -26.48
C ALA A 425 -22.09 12.34 -24.96
N LEU A 426 -22.23 11.13 -24.44
CA LEU A 426 -22.34 10.84 -23.01
C LEU A 426 -21.05 10.22 -22.52
N TRP A 427 -20.52 10.73 -21.41
CA TRP A 427 -19.38 10.16 -20.71
C TRP A 427 -19.84 9.56 -19.39
N ASN A 428 -19.36 8.35 -19.12
CA ASN A 428 -19.50 7.72 -17.81
C ASN A 428 -18.23 7.99 -16.99
N PRO A 429 -18.25 8.93 -16.03
CA PRO A 429 -17.11 9.17 -15.15
C PRO A 429 -16.96 8.09 -14.05
N TYR A 430 -17.93 7.19 -13.93
CA TYR A 430 -17.99 6.20 -12.87
C TYR A 430 -17.48 4.86 -13.43
N ASN A 431 -16.53 4.23 -12.73
CA ASN A 431 -15.95 2.94 -13.13
C ASN A 431 -16.91 1.75 -12.87
N VAL A 432 -18.20 1.95 -13.17
CA VAL A 432 -19.31 1.00 -13.01
C VAL A 432 -20.23 1.10 -14.23
N ASN A 433 -20.87 0.00 -14.60
CA ASN A 433 -21.84 0.01 -15.69
C ASN A 433 -23.08 0.82 -15.31
N LEU A 434 -23.46 1.79 -16.15
CA LEU A 434 -24.68 2.58 -15.99
C LEU A 434 -25.78 2.04 -16.91
N TYR A 435 -26.96 1.75 -16.35
CA TYR A 435 -28.14 1.38 -17.11
C TYR A 435 -29.07 2.58 -17.24
N SER A 436 -29.25 3.09 -18.46
CA SER A 436 -30.14 4.22 -18.72
C SER A 436 -31.46 3.74 -19.34
N PRO A 437 -32.62 4.28 -18.94
CA PRO A 437 -33.82 4.14 -19.75
C PRO A 437 -33.63 4.80 -21.12
N ARG A 438 -34.55 4.50 -22.04
CA ARG A 438 -34.53 5.05 -23.40
C ARG A 438 -34.55 6.59 -23.33
N LEU A 439 -33.48 7.21 -23.83
CA LEU A 439 -33.31 8.66 -23.82
C LEU A 439 -34.05 9.29 -25.00
N TRP A 440 -34.71 10.42 -24.76
CA TRP A 440 -35.43 11.19 -25.77
C TRP A 440 -34.84 12.59 -25.87
N ILE A 441 -34.72 13.11 -27.09
CA ILE A 441 -34.33 14.50 -27.35
C ILE A 441 -35.57 15.22 -27.87
N HIS A 442 -36.09 16.16 -27.10
CA HIS A 442 -37.20 17.02 -27.52
C HIS A 442 -36.65 18.35 -28.01
N ILE A 443 -36.98 18.71 -29.25
CA ILE A 443 -36.67 20.01 -29.83
C ILE A 443 -37.97 20.80 -29.77
N HIS A 444 -38.01 21.83 -28.92
CA HIS A 444 -39.16 22.72 -28.82
C HIS A 444 -38.99 23.86 -29.83
N GLU A 445 -40.01 24.08 -30.66
CA GLU A 445 -40.13 25.31 -31.43
C GLU A 445 -40.57 26.43 -30.48
N THR A 446 -39.66 27.35 -30.18
CA THR A 446 -40.03 28.61 -29.53
C THR A 446 -40.72 29.49 -30.56
N THR A 447 -42.05 29.59 -30.47
CA THR A 447 -42.84 30.67 -31.07
C THR A 447 -42.49 32.02 -30.48
#